data_AF-X1HFM0-F1
#
_entry.id   AF-X1HFM0-F1
#
_cell.length_a   1.000
_cell.length_b   1.000
_cell.length_c   1.000
_cell.angle_alpha   90.00
_cell.angle_beta   90.00
_cell.angle_gamma   90.00
#
_symmetry.space_group_name_H-M   'P 1'
#
loop_
_entity.id
_entity.type
_entity.pdbx_description
1 polymer ?
#
loop_
_entity_poly.entity_id
_entity_poly.type
_entity_poly.pdbx_seq_one_letter_code
_entity_poly.pdbx_strand_id
1 'polypeptide(L)'
;MGDLEGAFKYICEMEDLSKTVGNKYFDVIVYNYMISYYTAKGDKNKIYEYFLKRTETYNELAVESLIALNSSNMGDFYLQQNKFDESLEYFNKAIRYFKENGNDKQVAKVAQSIGAVYRSKGELVKALQYLEASYEYLSDKNQNTGGMFLR
;
A
#
# COMPACT_ATOMS: atom_id res chain seq x y z
N MET A 1 16.60 -6.06 34.22
CA MET A 1 15.47 -5.32 33.63
C MET A 1 16.05 -4.47 32.52
N GLY A 2 15.80 -4.83 31.27
CA GLY A 2 16.32 -4.07 30.12
C GLY A 2 15.80 -2.64 30.13
N ASP A 3 16.51 -1.73 29.45
CA ASP A 3 16.18 -0.31 29.37
C ASP A 3 14.81 -0.08 28.69
N LEU A 4 13.76 -0.11 29.51
CA LEU A 4 12.37 0.11 29.10
C LEU A 4 12.13 1.57 28.70
N GLU A 5 12.87 2.52 29.28
CA GLU A 5 12.71 3.94 28.97
C GLU A 5 13.29 4.27 27.59
N GLY A 6 14.46 3.71 27.26
CA GLY A 6 15.03 3.78 25.92
C GLY A 6 14.09 3.15 24.89
N ALA A 7 13.53 1.96 25.18
CA ALA A 7 12.57 1.30 24.29
C ALA A 7 11.32 2.17 24.04
N PHE A 8 10.78 2.81 25.09
CA PHE A 8 9.61 3.68 24.95
C PHE A 8 9.89 4.89 24.05
N LYS A 9 11.06 5.52 24.21
CA LYS A 9 11.48 6.64 23.36
C LYS A 9 11.47 6.27 21.88
N TYR A 10 12.05 5.12 21.52
CA TYR A 10 12.05 4.65 20.13
C TYR A 10 10.63 4.38 19.60
N ILE A 11 9.73 3.83 20.43
CA ILE A 11 8.35 3.59 20.01
C ILE A 11 7.62 4.92 19.73
N CYS A 12 7.87 5.96 20.52
CA CYS A 12 7.32 7.30 20.25
C CYS A 12 7.88 7.92 18.96
N GLU A 13 9.19 7.78 18.71
CA GLU A 13 9.79 8.23 17.44
C GLU A 13 9.19 7.49 16.23
N MET A 14 8.92 6.20 16.35
CA MET A 14 8.22 5.42 15.33
C MET A 14 6.77 5.89 15.13
N GLU A 15 6.08 6.28 16.19
CA GLU A 15 4.72 6.81 16.13
C GLU A 15 4.68 8.13 15.34
N ASP A 16 5.61 9.03 15.60
CA ASP A 16 5.71 10.31 14.88
C ASP A 16 6.08 10.10 13.41
N LEU A 17 6.99 9.17 13.13
CA LEU A 17 7.32 8.77 11.76
C LEU A 17 6.09 8.19 11.05
N SER A 18 5.34 7.29 11.70
CA SER A 18 4.15 6.69 11.14
C SER A 18 3.11 7.74 10.74
N LYS A 19 2.85 8.72 11.62
CA LYS A 19 1.96 9.86 11.34
C LYS A 19 2.45 10.71 10.18
N THR A 20 3.77 10.88 10.04
CA THR A 20 4.38 11.66 8.95
C THR A 20 4.28 10.94 7.61
N VAL A 21 4.48 9.62 7.59
CA VAL A 21 4.37 8.79 6.39
C VAL A 21 2.89 8.57 6.01
N GLY A 22 1.98 8.58 6.99
CA GLY A 22 0.55 8.37 6.77
C GLY A 22 0.18 6.94 6.36
N ASN A 23 1.06 5.98 6.61
CA ASN A 23 0.84 4.58 6.24
C ASN A 23 0.39 3.76 7.46
N LYS A 24 -0.86 3.33 7.40
CA LYS A 24 -1.57 2.61 8.47
C LYS A 24 -0.93 1.27 8.86
N TYR A 25 -0.12 0.65 7.99
CA TYR A 25 0.65 -0.54 8.39
C TYR A 25 1.76 -0.19 9.40
N PHE A 26 2.37 0.99 9.32
CA PHE A 26 3.30 1.44 10.35
C PHE A 26 2.59 1.70 11.69
N ASP A 27 1.36 2.23 11.66
CA ASP A 27 0.57 2.41 12.89
C ASP A 27 0.34 1.07 13.61
N VAL A 28 -0.02 0.03 12.85
CA VAL A 28 -0.18 -1.33 13.38
C VAL A 28 1.11 -1.84 14.04
N ILE A 29 2.27 -1.58 13.42
CA ILE A 29 3.58 -1.96 13.97
C ILE A 29 3.84 -1.21 15.29
N VAL A 30 3.63 0.11 15.31
CA VAL A 30 3.77 0.94 16.50
C VAL A 30 2.88 0.43 17.64
N TYR A 31 1.61 0.13 17.34
CA TYR A 31 0.69 -0.41 18.35
C TYR A 31 1.13 -1.76 18.90
N ASN A 32 1.72 -2.64 18.08
CA ASN A 32 2.29 -3.90 18.56
C ASN A 32 3.42 -3.67 19.57
N TYR A 33 4.30 -2.70 19.31
CA TYR A 33 5.36 -2.35 20.25
C TYR A 33 4.83 -1.70 21.53
N MET A 34 3.84 -0.81 21.43
CA MET A 34 3.15 -0.25 22.61
C MET A 34 2.49 -1.34 23.46
N ILE A 35 1.80 -2.30 22.85
CA ILE A 35 1.21 -3.45 23.56
C ILE A 35 2.28 -4.24 24.30
N SER A 36 3.41 -4.53 23.65
CA SER A 36 4.53 -5.26 24.28
C SER A 36 5.12 -4.48 25.46
N TYR A 37 5.34 -3.18 25.29
CA TYR A 37 5.85 -2.29 26.34
C TYR A 37 4.92 -2.22 27.56
N TYR A 38 3.62 -1.98 27.35
CA TYR A 38 2.66 -1.89 28.44
C TYR A 38 2.36 -3.25 29.08
N THR A 39 2.54 -4.35 28.34
CA THR A 39 2.55 -5.72 28.90
C THR A 39 3.68 -5.89 29.91
N ALA A 40 4.89 -5.43 29.59
CA ALA A 40 6.03 -5.48 30.50
C ALA A 40 5.83 -4.60 31.76
N LYS A 41 5.08 -3.49 31.63
CA LYS A 41 4.71 -2.60 32.76
C LYS A 41 3.50 -3.10 33.56
N GLY A 42 2.72 -4.05 33.04
CA GLY A 42 1.48 -4.54 33.67
C GLY A 42 0.28 -3.59 33.57
N ASP A 43 0.33 -2.58 32.69
CA ASP A 43 -0.77 -1.62 32.51
C ASP A 43 -1.85 -2.19 31.59
N LYS A 44 -2.84 -2.85 32.20
CA LYS A 44 -3.95 -3.50 31.48
C LYS A 44 -4.81 -2.51 30.69
N ASN A 45 -4.97 -1.28 31.17
CA ASN A 45 -5.81 -0.28 30.51
C ASN A 45 -5.15 0.17 29.21
N LYS A 46 -3.84 0.42 29.23
CA LYS A 46 -3.09 0.78 28.03
C LYS A 46 -3.02 -0.36 27.03
N ILE A 47 -2.81 -1.59 27.48
CA ILE A 47 -2.84 -2.77 26.60
C ILE A 47 -4.18 -2.85 25.85
N TYR A 48 -5.30 -2.70 26.57
CA TYR A 48 -6.64 -2.72 25.96
C TYR A 48 -6.83 -1.56 24.96
N GLU A 49 -6.41 -0.34 25.31
CA GLU A 49 -6.47 0.83 24.43
C GLU A 49 -5.75 0.58 23.09
N TYR A 50 -4.51 0.08 23.12
CA TYR A 50 -3.74 -0.17 21.91
C TYR A 50 -4.24 -1.39 21.12
N PHE A 51 -4.84 -2.39 21.77
CA PHE A 51 -5.55 -3.46 21.06
C PHE A 51 -6.75 -2.94 20.28
N LEU A 52 -7.54 -2.02 20.87
CA LEU A 52 -8.66 -1.40 20.18
C LEU A 52 -8.20 -0.60 18.96
N LYS A 53 -7.21 0.29 19.14
CA LYS A 53 -6.61 1.08 18.06
C LYS A 53 -6.14 0.19 16.91
N ARG A 54 -5.39 -0.88 17.22
CA ARG A 54 -4.91 -1.83 16.21
C ARG A 54 -6.06 -2.53 15.47
N THR A 55 -7.11 -2.91 16.18
CA THR A 55 -8.29 -3.58 15.59
C THR A 55 -9.05 -2.65 14.66
N GLU A 56 -9.25 -1.39 15.06
CA GLU A 56 -9.85 -0.35 14.22
C GLU A 56 -9.05 -0.12 12.94
N THR A 57 -7.72 0.05 13.06
CA THR A 57 -6.84 0.22 11.89
C THR A 57 -6.87 -0.99 10.94
N TYR A 58 -6.93 -2.21 11.45
CA TYR A 58 -7.09 -3.39 10.59
C TYR A 58 -8.42 -3.39 9.82
N ASN A 59 -9.51 -2.98 10.46
CA ASN A 59 -10.80 -2.87 9.80
C ASN A 59 -10.77 -1.82 8.69
N GLU A 60 -10.17 -0.66 8.94
CA GLU A 60 -9.99 0.38 7.92
C GLU A 60 -9.17 -0.12 6.73
N LEU A 61 -8.01 -0.73 6.99
CA LEU A 61 -7.17 -1.32 5.95
C LEU A 61 -7.92 -2.36 5.12
N ALA A 62 -8.72 -3.21 5.77
CA ALA A 62 -9.53 -4.22 5.08
C ALA A 62 -10.58 -3.57 4.17
N VAL A 63 -11.30 -2.55 4.66
CA VAL A 63 -12.29 -1.82 3.86
C VAL A 63 -11.65 -1.11 2.67
N GLU A 64 -10.53 -0.42 2.88
CA GLU A 64 -9.80 0.25 1.81
C GLU A 64 -9.27 -0.74 0.75
N SER A 65 -8.79 -1.92 1.19
CA SER A 65 -8.39 -3.00 0.27
C SER A 65 -9.56 -3.47 -0.59
N LEU A 66 -10.75 -3.60 -0.01
CA LEU A 66 -11.94 -4.01 -0.76
C LEU A 66 -12.36 -2.92 -1.76
N ILE A 67 -12.27 -1.64 -1.38
CA ILE A 67 -12.54 -0.51 -2.30
C ILE A 67 -11.53 -0.50 -3.46
N ALA A 68 -10.26 -0.76 -3.21
CA ALA A 68 -9.23 -0.82 -4.24
C ALA A 68 -9.47 -1.99 -5.22
N LEU A 69 -9.78 -3.18 -4.70
CA LEU A 69 -10.14 -4.34 -5.54
C LEU A 69 -11.38 -4.07 -6.37
N ASN A 70 -12.42 -3.49 -5.77
CA ASN A 70 -13.62 -3.11 -6.51
C ASN A 70 -13.31 -2.06 -7.58
N SER A 71 -12.44 -1.10 -7.29
CA SER A 71 -11.98 -0.12 -8.28
C SER A 71 -11.27 -0.79 -9.46
N SER A 72 -10.42 -1.79 -9.22
CA SER A 72 -9.83 -2.58 -10.32
C SER A 72 -10.91 -3.24 -11.19
N ASN A 73 -11.90 -3.88 -10.57
CA ASN A 73 -13.00 -4.53 -11.31
C ASN A 73 -13.84 -3.52 -12.11
N MET A 74 -14.09 -2.33 -11.57
CA MET A 74 -14.77 -1.25 -12.29
C MET A 74 -13.93 -0.76 -13.47
N GLY A 75 -12.61 -0.63 -13.29
CA GLY A 75 -11.68 -0.31 -14.37
C GLY A 75 -11.75 -1.31 -15.50
N ASP A 76 -11.74 -2.61 -15.19
CA ASP A 76 -11.88 -3.70 -16.16
C ASP A 76 -13.24 -3.64 -16.89
N PHE A 77 -14.33 -3.38 -16.14
CA PHE A 77 -15.66 -3.22 -16.70
C PHE A 77 -15.73 -2.07 -17.72
N TYR A 78 -15.20 -0.90 -17.39
CA TYR A 78 -15.18 0.24 -18.31
C TYR A 78 -14.27 0.01 -19.53
N LEU A 79 -13.16 -0.72 -19.36
CA LEU A 79 -12.30 -1.12 -20.48
C LEU A 79 -13.07 -1.99 -21.48
N GLN A 80 -13.84 -2.98 -21.01
CA GLN A 80 -14.67 -3.83 -21.88
C GLN A 80 -15.72 -3.02 -22.66
N GLN A 81 -16.16 -1.89 -22.11
CA GLN A 81 -17.11 -0.96 -22.75
C GLN A 81 -16.43 0.09 -23.65
N ASN A 82 -15.12 -0.02 -23.88
CA ASN A 82 -14.31 0.97 -24.60
C ASN A 82 -14.36 2.39 -23.99
N LYS A 83 -14.71 2.50 -22.70
CA LYS A 83 -14.77 3.74 -21.93
C LYS A 83 -13.43 3.95 -21.23
N PHE A 84 -12.44 4.36 -22.01
CA PHE A 84 -11.04 4.31 -21.60
C PHE A 84 -10.68 5.30 -20.49
N ASP A 85 -11.27 6.50 -20.50
CA ASP A 85 -10.92 7.52 -19.51
C ASP A 85 -11.52 7.17 -18.15
N GLU A 86 -12.76 6.67 -18.10
CA GLU A 86 -13.36 6.12 -16.87
C GLU A 86 -12.57 4.91 -16.37
N SER A 87 -12.16 4.00 -17.27
CA SER A 87 -11.34 2.85 -16.93
C SER A 87 -10.03 3.26 -16.23
N LEU A 88 -9.32 4.25 -16.79
CA LEU A 88 -8.10 4.80 -16.19
C LEU A 88 -8.35 5.46 -14.84
N GLU A 89 -9.48 6.17 -14.65
CA GLU A 89 -9.82 6.77 -13.36
C GLU A 89 -9.89 5.69 -12.26
N TYR A 90 -10.60 4.59 -12.52
CA TYR A 90 -10.75 3.51 -11.55
C TYR A 90 -9.47 2.72 -11.31
N PHE A 91 -8.70 2.43 -12.37
CA PHE A 91 -7.38 1.79 -12.19
C PHE A 91 -6.41 2.68 -11.42
N ASN A 92 -6.42 4.00 -11.63
CA ASN A 92 -5.57 4.92 -10.88
C ASN A 92 -5.93 4.97 -9.39
N LYS A 93 -7.22 4.89 -9.05
CA LYS A 93 -7.65 4.75 -7.64
C LYS A 93 -7.10 3.47 -7.02
N ALA A 94 -7.23 2.34 -7.71
CA ALA A 94 -6.75 1.05 -7.22
C ALA A 94 -5.22 1.01 -7.06
N ILE A 95 -4.48 1.44 -8.08
CA ILE A 95 -3.01 1.37 -8.08
C ILE A 95 -2.39 2.26 -7.00
N ARG A 96 -3.02 3.41 -6.70
CA ARG A 96 -2.57 4.30 -5.62
C ARG A 96 -2.62 3.58 -4.27
N TYR A 97 -3.75 2.95 -3.94
CA TYR A 97 -3.88 2.18 -2.71
C TYR A 97 -2.84 1.05 -2.63
N PHE A 98 -2.69 0.25 -3.70
CA PHE A 98 -1.74 -0.86 -3.68
C PHE A 98 -0.28 -0.40 -3.55
N LYS A 99 0.09 0.75 -4.15
CA LYS A 99 1.42 1.35 -3.98
C LYS A 99 1.65 1.84 -2.56
N GLU A 100 0.71 2.59 -1.99
CA GLU A 100 0.80 3.12 -0.63
C GLU A 100 0.92 2.00 0.42
N ASN A 101 0.34 0.82 0.14
CA ASN A 101 0.32 -0.33 1.03
C ASN A 101 1.34 -1.43 0.65
N GLY A 102 2.28 -1.16 -0.26
CA GLY A 102 3.37 -2.08 -0.60
C GLY A 102 2.93 -3.40 -1.24
N ASN A 103 1.78 -3.44 -1.91
CA ASN A 103 1.27 -4.64 -2.57
C ASN A 103 1.74 -4.71 -4.03
N ASP A 104 3.04 -4.92 -4.23
CA ASP A 104 3.70 -4.88 -5.54
C ASP A 104 3.05 -5.83 -6.57
N LYS A 105 2.58 -7.00 -6.13
CA LYS A 105 1.84 -7.94 -7.00
C LYS A 105 0.56 -7.33 -7.58
N GLN A 106 -0.22 -6.62 -6.76
CA GLN A 106 -1.45 -5.97 -7.23
C GLN A 106 -1.12 -4.71 -8.04
N VAL A 107 -0.07 -3.97 -7.69
CA VAL A 107 0.42 -2.85 -8.49
C VAL A 107 0.75 -3.31 -9.91
N ALA A 108 1.49 -4.42 -10.05
CA ALA A 108 1.83 -4.99 -11.35
C ALA A 108 0.60 -5.39 -12.16
N LYS A 109 -0.38 -6.03 -11.52
CA LYS A 109 -1.63 -6.43 -12.18
C LYS A 109 -2.41 -5.22 -12.70
N VAL A 110 -2.56 -4.17 -11.88
CA VAL A 110 -3.29 -2.97 -12.29
C VAL A 110 -2.51 -2.20 -13.37
N ALA A 111 -1.17 -2.17 -13.29
CA ALA A 111 -0.33 -1.57 -14.34
C ALA A 111 -0.50 -2.29 -15.69
N GLN A 112 -0.60 -3.62 -15.71
CA GLN A 112 -0.94 -4.38 -16.92
C GLN A 112 -2.30 -3.96 -17.48
N SER A 113 -3.33 -3.82 -16.63
CA SER A 113 -4.65 -3.36 -17.07
C SER A 113 -4.59 -1.94 -17.66
N ILE A 114 -3.86 -1.01 -17.03
CA ILE A 114 -3.65 0.34 -17.58
C ILE A 114 -2.92 0.28 -18.94
N GLY A 115 -1.90 -0.55 -19.07
CA GLY A 115 -1.22 -0.80 -20.33
C GLY A 115 -2.17 -1.32 -21.41
N ALA A 116 -3.09 -2.21 -21.05
CA ALA A 116 -4.14 -2.69 -21.95
C ALA A 116 -5.09 -1.55 -22.39
N VAL A 117 -5.45 -0.62 -21.50
CA VAL A 117 -6.24 0.56 -21.87
C VAL A 117 -5.51 1.41 -22.91
N TYR A 118 -4.25 1.77 -22.66
CA TYR A 118 -3.47 2.58 -23.61
C TYR A 118 -3.25 1.87 -24.95
N ARG A 119 -3.08 0.55 -24.94
CA ARG A 119 -3.01 -0.25 -26.16
C ARG A 119 -4.32 -0.14 -26.96
N SER A 120 -5.47 -0.24 -26.30
CA SER A 120 -6.78 -0.08 -26.93
C SER A 120 -7.03 1.34 -27.46
N LYS A 121 -6.42 2.37 -26.84
CA LYS A 121 -6.40 3.76 -27.37
C LYS A 121 -5.44 3.96 -28.56
N GLY A 122 -4.62 2.97 -28.90
CA GLY A 122 -3.55 3.10 -29.91
C GLY A 122 -2.27 3.79 -29.40
N GLU A 123 -2.19 4.10 -28.11
CA GLU A 123 -1.05 4.76 -27.47
C GLU A 123 0.03 3.73 -27.06
N LEU A 124 0.64 3.07 -28.06
CA LEU A 124 1.52 1.93 -27.85
C LEU A 124 2.76 2.22 -26.97
N VAL A 125 3.31 3.44 -27.05
CA VAL A 125 4.46 3.84 -26.23
C VAL A 125 4.10 3.83 -24.75
N LYS A 126 2.94 4.39 -24.38
CA LYS A 126 2.47 4.38 -22.98
C LYS A 126 2.13 2.96 -22.55
N ALA A 127 1.48 2.19 -23.42
CA ALA A 127 1.17 0.80 -23.12
C ALA A 127 2.43 0.00 -22.74
N LEU A 128 3.51 0.17 -23.51
CA LEU A 128 4.79 -0.48 -23.23
C LEU A 128 5.37 -0.03 -21.88
N GLN A 129 5.40 1.27 -21.60
CA GLN A 129 5.90 1.79 -20.32
C GLN A 129 5.18 1.18 -19.11
N TYR A 130 3.86 1.00 -19.18
CA TYR A 130 3.11 0.37 -18.10
C TYR A 130 3.35 -1.14 -17.98
N LEU A 131 3.62 -1.83 -19.09
CA LEU A 131 3.99 -3.25 -19.07
C LEU A 131 5.41 -3.45 -18.50
N GLU A 132 6.34 -2.58 -18.84
CA GLU A 132 7.70 -2.56 -18.27
C GLU A 132 7.63 -2.30 -16.76
N ALA A 133 6.92 -1.26 -16.34
CA ALA A 133 6.70 -0.99 -14.91
C ALA A 133 6.06 -2.19 -14.19
N SER A 134 5.07 -2.85 -14.80
CA SER A 134 4.46 -4.06 -14.23
C SER A 134 5.48 -5.19 -14.04
N TYR A 135 6.36 -5.39 -15.01
CA TYR A 135 7.43 -6.38 -14.93
C TYR A 135 8.43 -6.03 -13.82
N GLU A 136 8.80 -4.76 -13.65
CA GLU A 136 9.67 -4.29 -12.57
C GLU A 136 9.07 -4.52 -11.17
N TYR A 137 7.74 -4.47 -11.03
CA TYR A 137 7.08 -4.79 -9.76
C TYR A 137 7.02 -6.30 -9.47
N LEU A 138 7.18 -7.16 -10.47
CA LEU A 138 7.15 -8.63 -10.32
C LEU A 138 8.54 -9.27 -10.31
N SER A 139 9.49 -8.67 -11.03
CA SER A 139 10.89 -9.00 -10.91
C SER A 139 11.37 -8.40 -9.60
N ASP A 140 11.83 -9.25 -8.69
CA ASP A 140 12.35 -8.84 -7.40
C ASP A 140 13.27 -7.61 -7.58
N LYS A 141 13.02 -6.50 -6.87
CA LYS A 141 13.91 -5.30 -6.85
C LYS A 141 15.37 -5.62 -6.48
N ASN A 142 15.66 -6.87 -6.12
CA ASN A 142 16.97 -7.44 -5.85
C ASN A 142 17.76 -7.86 -7.09
N GLN A 143 17.15 -7.91 -8.28
CA GLN A 143 17.93 -7.94 -9.52
C GLN A 143 18.27 -6.51 -9.91
N ASN A 144 19.45 -6.13 -9.45
CA ASN A 144 20.18 -4.92 -9.78
C ASN A 144 20.33 -4.76 -11.30
N THR A 145 19.29 -4.33 -12.02
CA THR A 145 19.42 -3.73 -13.34
C THR A 145 19.51 -2.23 -13.13
N GLY A 146 20.74 -1.78 -12.91
CA GLY A 146 21.10 -0.40 -13.18
C GLY A 146 20.75 -0.06 -14.63
N GLY A 147 20.06 1.05 -14.82
CA GLY A 147 19.76 1.66 -16.11
C GLY A 147 18.42 2.40 -16.06
N MET A 148 18.44 3.74 -15.99
CA MET A 148 18.15 4.59 -17.16
C MET A 148 16.69 4.36 -17.64
N PHE A 149 15.70 5.22 -17.43
CA PHE A 149 15.64 6.65 -17.73
C PHE A 149 14.41 7.30 -17.05
N LEU A 150 14.62 8.38 -16.30
CA LEU A 150 13.64 9.47 -16.18
C LEU A 150 14.41 10.79 -16.14
N ARG A 151 14.64 11.36 -17.32
CA ARG A 151 14.78 12.79 -17.57
C ARG A 151 13.79 13.16 -18.64
#